data_AF-L7J9W8-F1
#
_entry.id   AF-L7J9W8-F1
#
_cell.length_a   1.000
_cell.length_b   1.000
_cell.length_c   1.000
_cell.angle_alpha   90.00
_cell.angle_beta   90.00
_cell.angle_gamma   90.00
#
_symmetry.space_group_name_H-M   'P 1'
#
loop_
_entity.id
_entity.type
_entity.pdbx_description
1 polymer ?
#
loop_
_entity_poly.entity_id
_entity_poly.type
_entity_poly.pdbx_seq_one_letter_code
_entity_poly.pdbx_strand_id
1 'polypeptide(L)'
;MSVISSLLFILATSAGVRAQLKLSRTYDKDNFFDQFFFRDRAYYLKLINANEPTNGFVEYVSKAEATSSGLAEVRGDQVYIGVDSKDRVSTNGGIGRKAVRLESKQTFDTGLLVADIQHMPDSACGTWPAFWTFNFEEDPYSEIDILEGNGTPTQNANTVSLHTCGSCSFPSLEGPDLRQDCDLHAGANCDGGNNP
;
A
#
# COMPACT_ATOMS: atom_id res chain seq x y z
N MET A 1 -28.87 72.01 -9.79
CA MET A 1 -29.44 70.65 -9.64
C MET A 1 -28.78 69.74 -10.64
N SER A 2 -27.85 68.88 -10.23
CA SER A 2 -27.63 67.56 -10.85
C SER A 2 -26.73 66.73 -9.94
N VAL A 3 -27.10 65.48 -9.76
CA VAL A 3 -26.79 64.62 -8.62
C VAL A 3 -25.51 63.83 -8.90
N ILE A 4 -24.54 63.85 -7.98
CA ILE A 4 -23.37 62.96 -8.03
C ILE A 4 -23.83 61.56 -7.61
N SER A 5 -23.92 60.65 -8.57
CA SER A 5 -24.19 59.23 -8.33
C SER A 5 -22.90 58.54 -7.92
N SER A 6 -22.72 58.30 -6.63
CA SER A 6 -21.62 57.49 -6.10
C SER A 6 -21.97 56.00 -6.26
N LEU A 7 -21.36 55.34 -7.25
CA LEU A 7 -21.38 53.89 -7.34
C LEU A 7 -20.47 53.28 -6.26
N LEU A 8 -21.08 52.65 -5.27
CA LEU A 8 -20.40 51.83 -4.29
C LEU A 8 -20.09 50.46 -4.94
N PHE A 9 -18.85 50.23 -5.36
CA PHE A 9 -18.40 48.89 -5.76
C PHE A 9 -18.20 48.03 -4.51
N ILE A 10 -19.13 47.11 -4.25
CA ILE A 10 -18.94 46.06 -3.25
C ILE A 10 -17.98 45.03 -3.86
N LEU A 11 -16.72 45.08 -3.43
CA LEU A 11 -15.73 44.04 -3.74
C LEU A 11 -16.13 42.78 -2.97
N ALA A 12 -16.87 41.88 -3.61
CA ALA A 12 -17.11 40.55 -3.08
C ALA A 12 -15.77 39.79 -3.08
N THR A 13 -15.07 39.81 -1.95
CA THR A 13 -13.93 38.93 -1.73
C THR A 13 -14.44 37.51 -1.72
N SER A 14 -14.24 36.78 -2.82
CA SER A 14 -14.37 35.33 -2.81
C SER A 14 -13.34 34.79 -1.81
N ALA A 15 -13.79 34.49 -0.60
CA ALA A 15 -12.97 33.73 0.35
C ALA A 15 -12.74 32.36 -0.29
N GLY A 16 -11.59 32.21 -0.97
CA GLY A 16 -11.17 30.92 -1.48
C GLY A 16 -11.11 29.96 -0.31
N VAL A 17 -11.93 28.91 -0.32
CA VAL A 17 -11.82 27.82 0.63
C VAL A 17 -10.47 27.14 0.36
N ARG A 18 -9.44 27.49 1.13
CA ARG A 18 -8.22 26.69 1.16
C ARG A 18 -8.56 25.39 1.86
N ALA A 19 -8.56 24.28 1.11
CA ALA A 19 -8.52 22.97 1.71
C ALA A 19 -7.27 22.90 2.60
N GLN A 20 -7.47 22.81 3.91
CA GLN A 20 -6.38 22.67 4.88
C GLN A 20 -6.29 21.20 5.26
N LEU A 21 -5.18 20.56 4.93
CA LEU A 21 -4.87 19.23 5.45
C LEU A 21 -4.71 19.33 6.98
N LYS A 22 -5.40 18.45 7.70
CA LYS A 22 -5.24 18.28 9.13
C LYS A 22 -4.72 16.87 9.38
N LEU A 23 -3.77 16.76 10.31
CA LEU A 23 -3.24 15.47 10.73
C LEU A 23 -4.39 14.63 11.30
N SER A 24 -4.70 13.55 10.60
CA SER A 24 -5.73 12.58 11.02
C SER A 24 -5.15 11.55 11.97
N ARG A 25 -3.98 11.00 11.64
CA ARG A 25 -3.33 9.93 12.39
C ARG A 25 -1.81 9.99 12.26
N THR A 26 -1.12 9.63 13.32
CA THR A 26 0.33 9.34 13.33
C THR A 26 0.54 7.88 13.70
N TYR A 27 1.40 7.21 12.93
CA TYR A 27 1.88 5.87 13.20
C TYR A 27 3.37 5.95 13.52
N ASP A 28 3.76 5.49 14.69
CA ASP A 28 5.15 5.56 15.18
C ASP A 28 5.48 4.33 16.04
N LYS A 29 6.71 4.27 16.55
CA LYS A 29 7.20 3.15 17.36
C LYS A 29 6.29 2.78 18.55
N ASP A 30 5.52 3.73 19.08
CA ASP A 30 4.72 3.52 20.29
C ASP A 30 3.36 2.89 19.99
N ASN A 31 2.89 2.97 18.74
CA ASN A 31 1.55 2.50 18.37
C ASN A 31 1.50 1.60 17.14
N PHE A 32 2.56 1.53 16.33
CA PHE A 32 2.51 0.97 14.97
C PHE A 32 1.90 -0.43 14.96
N PHE A 33 2.51 -1.41 15.63
CA PHE A 33 2.03 -2.80 15.59
C PHE A 33 0.66 -3.03 16.24
N ASP A 34 0.10 -2.06 16.96
CA ASP A 34 -1.24 -2.14 17.51
C ASP A 34 -2.29 -1.55 16.57
N GLN A 35 -1.88 -0.75 15.58
CA GLN A 35 -2.77 -0.17 14.58
C GLN A 35 -2.87 -0.99 13.28
N PHE A 36 -2.18 -2.13 13.20
CA PHE A 36 -2.23 -3.03 12.04
C PHE A 36 -2.70 -4.44 12.46
N PHE A 37 -3.38 -5.11 11.53
CA PHE A 37 -3.59 -6.56 11.57
C PHE A 37 -2.38 -7.26 10.97
N PHE A 38 -1.89 -8.30 11.63
CA PHE A 38 -0.93 -9.24 11.04
C PHE A 38 -1.72 -10.29 10.28
N ARG A 39 -1.67 -10.24 8.94
CA ARG A 39 -2.35 -11.21 8.09
C ARG A 39 -1.45 -12.41 7.88
N ASP A 40 -1.67 -13.42 8.70
CA ASP A 40 -0.90 -14.66 8.66
C ASP A 40 -1.52 -15.68 7.68
N ARG A 41 -0.81 -16.80 7.51
CA ARG A 41 -1.26 -17.93 6.70
C ARG A 41 -2.64 -18.44 7.11
N ALA A 42 -2.95 -18.49 8.41
CA ALA A 42 -4.23 -19.01 8.88
C ALA A 42 -5.39 -18.10 8.45
N TYR A 43 -5.16 -16.79 8.44
CA TYR A 43 -6.11 -15.82 7.88
C TYR A 43 -6.38 -16.08 6.40
N TYR A 44 -5.36 -16.21 5.55
CA TYR A 44 -5.55 -16.41 4.11
C TYR A 44 -6.14 -17.76 3.76
N LEU A 45 -5.76 -18.84 4.44
CA LEU A 45 -6.39 -20.14 4.25
C LEU A 45 -7.89 -20.08 4.52
N LYS A 46 -8.31 -19.33 5.54
CA LYS A 46 -9.73 -19.15 5.85
C LYS A 46 -10.44 -18.26 4.81
N LEU A 47 -9.76 -17.22 4.32
CA LEU A 47 -10.35 -16.24 3.41
C LEU A 47 -10.50 -16.79 1.98
N ILE A 48 -9.42 -17.34 1.43
CA ILE A 48 -9.29 -17.68 0.00
C ILE A 48 -8.83 -19.13 -0.24
N ASN A 49 -8.70 -19.95 0.80
CA ASN A 49 -8.19 -21.33 0.69
C ASN A 49 -6.81 -21.43 0.00
N ALA A 50 -5.98 -20.40 0.17
CA ALA A 50 -4.60 -20.31 -0.30
C ALA A 50 -3.68 -19.78 0.81
N ASN A 51 -2.37 -19.95 0.67
CA ASN A 51 -1.41 -19.50 1.69
C ASN A 51 -1.28 -17.97 1.71
N GLU A 52 -1.38 -17.33 0.55
CA GLU A 52 -1.34 -15.88 0.34
C GLU A 52 -1.98 -15.55 -1.03
N PRO A 53 -2.38 -14.28 -1.30
CA PRO A 53 -3.24 -13.95 -2.44
C PRO A 53 -2.51 -13.84 -3.80
N THR A 54 -1.18 -13.77 -3.82
CA THR A 54 -0.34 -13.46 -5.00
C THR A 54 0.46 -14.66 -5.53
N ASN A 55 0.27 -15.85 -4.98
CA ASN A 55 0.99 -17.09 -5.34
C ASN A 55 2.53 -17.04 -5.14
N GLY A 56 3.02 -16.21 -4.21
CA GLY A 56 4.41 -16.11 -3.79
C GLY A 56 4.90 -17.26 -2.90
N PHE A 57 6.22 -17.49 -2.89
CA PHE A 57 6.87 -18.48 -2.01
C PHE A 57 7.14 -17.91 -0.59
N VAL A 58 6.07 -17.59 0.13
CA VAL A 58 6.12 -16.90 1.43
C VAL A 58 5.19 -17.54 2.46
N GLU A 59 5.63 -17.55 3.72
CA GLU A 59 4.80 -17.89 4.88
C GLU A 59 4.58 -16.63 5.72
N TYR A 60 3.40 -16.01 5.62
CA TYR A 60 3.09 -14.89 6.52
C TYR A 60 2.80 -15.40 7.93
N VAL A 61 3.52 -14.85 8.91
CA VAL A 61 3.45 -15.30 10.31
C VAL A 61 2.59 -14.38 11.18
N SER A 62 2.08 -14.94 12.28
CA SER A 62 1.28 -14.20 13.27
C SER A 62 2.09 -13.11 13.97
N LYS A 63 1.43 -12.13 14.60
CA LYS A 63 2.10 -11.10 15.43
C LYS A 63 3.02 -11.70 16.50
N ALA A 64 2.56 -12.76 17.18
CA ALA A 64 3.33 -13.41 18.24
C ALA A 64 4.62 -14.03 17.71
N GLU A 65 4.54 -14.71 16.57
CA GLU A 65 5.70 -15.32 15.93
C GLU A 65 6.62 -14.28 15.30
N ALA A 66 6.10 -13.26 14.62
CA ALA A 66 6.89 -12.17 14.07
C ALA A 66 7.70 -11.44 15.16
N THR A 67 7.08 -11.25 16.34
CA THR A 67 7.76 -10.62 17.48
C THR A 67 8.83 -11.55 18.06
N SER A 68 8.53 -12.83 18.31
CA SER A 68 9.47 -13.76 18.93
C SER A 68 10.64 -14.15 18.03
N SER A 69 10.46 -14.08 16.70
CA SER A 69 11.51 -14.33 15.70
C SER A 69 12.26 -13.07 15.24
N GLY A 70 11.89 -11.88 15.75
CA GLY A 70 12.54 -10.61 15.41
C GLY A 70 12.23 -10.11 13.99
N LEU A 71 11.11 -10.55 13.40
CA LEU A 71 10.63 -10.08 12.11
C LEU A 71 9.78 -8.80 12.21
N ALA A 72 9.23 -8.52 13.39
CA ALA A 72 8.53 -7.28 13.69
C ALA A 72 8.96 -6.78 15.08
N GLU A 73 9.68 -5.67 15.13
CA GLU A 73 10.21 -5.11 16.38
C GLU A 73 10.45 -3.60 16.28
N VAL A 74 10.64 -2.95 17.43
CA VAL A 74 11.08 -1.56 17.51
C VAL A 74 12.59 -1.55 17.72
N ARG A 75 13.34 -0.89 16.81
CA ARG A 75 14.80 -0.73 16.87
C ARG A 75 15.14 0.73 17.10
N GLY A 76 15.47 1.10 18.34
CA GLY A 76 15.64 2.49 18.72
C GLY A 76 14.33 3.26 18.53
N ASP A 77 14.35 4.30 17.69
CA ASP A 77 13.16 5.11 17.38
C ASP A 77 12.39 4.65 16.14
N GLN A 78 12.72 3.47 15.59
CA GLN A 78 12.17 2.99 14.33
C GLN A 78 11.40 1.69 14.47
N VAL A 79 10.39 1.56 13.62
CA VAL A 79 9.69 0.30 13.39
C VAL A 79 10.50 -0.52 12.39
N TYR A 80 10.81 -1.76 12.74
CA TYR A 80 11.45 -2.72 11.85
C TYR A 80 10.47 -3.82 11.47
N ILE A 81 10.34 -4.07 10.17
CA ILE A 81 9.59 -5.17 9.58
C ILE A 81 10.52 -5.88 8.62
N GLY A 82 10.65 -7.19 8.75
CA GLY A 82 11.58 -7.98 7.97
C GLY A 82 11.09 -9.37 7.62
N VAL A 83 12.02 -10.14 7.06
CA VAL A 83 11.83 -11.53 6.66
C VAL A 83 12.88 -12.41 7.33
N ASP A 84 12.60 -13.71 7.40
CA ASP A 84 13.60 -14.68 7.84
C ASP A 84 14.75 -14.70 6.83
N SER A 85 15.92 -14.27 7.29
CA SER A 85 17.19 -14.21 6.54
C SER A 85 18.24 -15.19 7.07
N LYS A 86 17.85 -16.08 8.01
CA LYS A 86 18.77 -16.98 8.72
C LYS A 86 18.57 -18.43 8.30
N ASP A 87 17.31 -18.86 8.21
CA ASP A 87 17.02 -20.27 7.99
C ASP A 87 17.02 -20.63 6.50
N ARG A 88 17.40 -21.88 6.23
CA ARG A 88 17.26 -22.49 4.90
C ARG A 88 15.84 -23.02 4.74
N VAL A 89 15.14 -22.53 3.73
CA VAL A 89 13.77 -22.94 3.41
C VAL A 89 13.82 -24.08 2.38
N SER A 90 13.10 -25.18 2.65
CA SER A 90 12.98 -26.28 1.68
C SER A 90 12.14 -25.83 0.48
N THR A 91 12.69 -25.95 -0.73
CA THR A 91 11.96 -25.72 -1.98
C THR A 91 11.11 -26.93 -2.39
N ASN A 92 11.30 -28.08 -1.74
CA ASN A 92 10.54 -29.29 -2.01
C ASN A 92 9.36 -29.39 -1.05
N GLY A 93 8.23 -28.79 -1.44
CA GLY A 93 6.99 -28.79 -0.66
C GLY A 93 6.99 -27.88 0.57
N GLY A 94 7.95 -26.97 0.70
CA GLY A 94 7.93 -25.93 1.73
C GLY A 94 6.84 -24.90 1.48
N ILE A 95 6.39 -24.25 2.55
CA ILE A 95 5.32 -23.23 2.50
C ILE A 95 5.83 -21.90 1.97
N GLY A 96 7.11 -21.58 2.24
CA GLY A 96 7.74 -20.34 1.81
C GLY A 96 8.70 -19.80 2.87
N ARG A 97 9.34 -18.67 2.57
CA ARG A 97 10.15 -17.94 3.55
C ARG A 97 9.25 -17.15 4.49
N LYS A 98 9.55 -17.15 5.80
CA LYS A 98 8.74 -16.40 6.77
C LYS A 98 8.86 -14.90 6.53
N ALA A 99 7.71 -14.22 6.50
CA ALA A 99 7.61 -12.78 6.33
C ALA A 99 6.40 -12.21 7.09
N VAL A 100 6.23 -10.90 7.05
CA VAL A 100 5.13 -10.19 7.71
C VAL A 100 4.33 -9.41 6.68
N ARG A 101 2.99 -9.56 6.71
CA ARG A 101 2.05 -8.68 6.00
C ARG A 101 1.18 -7.94 7.00
N LEU A 102 1.20 -6.62 6.91
CA LEU A 102 0.46 -5.72 7.79
C LEU A 102 -0.61 -4.98 7.00
N GLU A 103 -1.83 -4.97 7.52
CA GLU A 103 -2.95 -4.21 6.96
C GLU A 103 -3.50 -3.27 8.03
N SER A 104 -3.66 -1.98 7.73
CA SER A 104 -4.07 -0.99 8.73
C SER A 104 -5.49 -1.27 9.23
N LYS A 105 -5.73 -1.01 10.53
CA LYS A 105 -7.08 -1.10 11.10
C LYS A 105 -7.97 0.06 10.69
N GLN A 106 -7.36 1.22 10.49
CA GLN A 106 -8.04 2.41 10.01
C GLN A 106 -7.98 2.45 8.48
N THR A 107 -9.10 2.80 7.86
CA THR A 107 -9.22 3.13 6.44
C THR A 107 -9.33 4.64 6.26
N PHE A 108 -9.07 5.11 5.04
CA PHE A 108 -9.30 6.49 4.62
C PHE A 108 -9.75 6.49 3.17
N ASP A 109 -10.56 7.47 2.80
CA ASP A 109 -11.13 7.61 1.45
C ASP A 109 -10.37 8.69 0.65
N THR A 110 -10.14 9.84 1.29
CA THR A 110 -9.34 10.92 0.71
C THR A 110 -8.38 11.49 1.74
N GLY A 111 -7.22 11.95 1.29
CA GLY A 111 -6.24 12.55 2.18
C GLY A 111 -4.83 12.59 1.60
N LEU A 112 -3.87 12.76 2.50
CA LEU A 112 -2.45 12.68 2.21
C LEU A 112 -1.84 11.61 3.12
N LEU A 113 -1.29 10.57 2.51
CA LEU A 113 -0.49 9.56 3.19
C LEU A 113 0.99 9.95 3.05
N VAL A 114 1.69 10.07 4.17
CA VAL A 114 3.13 10.33 4.20
C VAL A 114 3.80 9.21 4.99
N ALA A 115 4.76 8.54 4.38
CA ALA A 115 5.62 7.56 5.02
C ALA A 115 7.08 8.03 4.90
N ASP A 116 7.75 8.18 6.05
CA ASP A 116 9.19 8.38 6.11
C ASP A 116 9.84 7.02 6.38
N ILE A 117 10.50 6.47 5.36
CA ILE A 117 11.05 5.11 5.35
C ILE A 117 12.57 5.22 5.25
N GLN A 118 13.27 4.88 6.33
CA GLN A 118 14.74 4.91 6.32
C GLN A 118 15.34 3.79 5.46
N HIS A 119 14.71 2.61 5.44
CA HIS A 119 15.17 1.45 4.70
C HIS A 119 13.98 0.62 4.22
N MET A 120 14.07 0.11 3.01
CA MET A 120 13.10 -0.81 2.41
C MET A 120 13.82 -2.10 1.99
N PRO A 121 13.13 -3.23 1.79
CA PRO A 121 13.77 -4.42 1.24
C PRO A 121 14.50 -4.09 -0.08
N ASP A 122 15.71 -4.60 -0.21
CA ASP A 122 16.58 -4.32 -1.36
C ASP A 122 16.08 -5.03 -2.63
N SER A 123 16.58 -4.60 -3.79
CA SER A 123 16.37 -5.29 -5.07
C SER A 123 17.12 -6.62 -5.06
N ALA A 124 16.50 -7.66 -4.52
CA ALA A 124 17.04 -9.00 -4.44
C ALA A 124 16.22 -9.99 -5.28
N CYS A 125 16.89 -11.03 -5.79
CA CYS A 125 16.22 -12.10 -6.53
C CYS A 125 15.12 -12.73 -5.67
N GLY A 126 13.89 -12.74 -6.18
CA GLY A 126 12.75 -13.39 -5.55
C GLY A 126 12.11 -12.62 -4.40
N THR A 127 12.49 -11.37 -4.15
CA THR A 127 11.82 -10.49 -3.19
C THR A 127 10.87 -9.53 -3.88
N TRP A 128 9.61 -9.49 -3.44
CA TRP A 128 8.59 -8.55 -3.95
C TRP A 128 8.06 -7.71 -2.77
N PRO A 129 8.75 -6.63 -2.38
CA PRO A 129 8.26 -5.71 -1.35
C PRO A 129 7.16 -4.79 -1.90
N ALA A 130 6.17 -4.48 -1.07
CA ALA A 130 5.11 -3.53 -1.42
C ALA A 130 4.71 -2.66 -0.22
N PHE A 131 4.52 -1.36 -0.44
CA PHE A 131 3.78 -0.44 0.40
C PHE A 131 2.69 0.19 -0.47
N TRP A 132 1.46 -0.18 -0.19
CA TRP A 132 0.33 0.00 -1.08
C TRP A 132 -0.96 0.20 -0.27
N THR A 133 -2.01 0.64 -0.94
CA THR A 133 -3.35 0.82 -0.37
C THR A 133 -4.36 0.11 -1.23
N PHE A 134 -5.37 -0.49 -0.61
CA PHE A 134 -6.44 -1.19 -1.32
C PHE A 134 -7.73 -1.14 -0.50
N ASN A 135 -8.84 -1.50 -1.15
CA ASN A 135 -10.08 -1.76 -0.45
C ASN A 135 -10.80 -2.98 -1.04
N PHE A 136 -10.68 -4.14 -0.39
CA PHE A 136 -11.38 -5.37 -0.80
C PHE A 136 -12.90 -5.31 -0.62
N GLU A 137 -13.41 -4.35 0.16
CA GLU A 137 -14.85 -4.14 0.34
C GLU A 137 -15.43 -3.12 -0.67
N GLU A 138 -14.58 -2.49 -1.49
CA GLU A 138 -15.03 -1.54 -2.52
C GLU A 138 -15.58 -2.27 -3.75
N ASP A 139 -16.69 -1.76 -4.27
CA ASP A 139 -17.27 -2.18 -5.55
C ASP A 139 -17.49 -0.91 -6.40
N PRO A 140 -16.65 -0.66 -7.43
CA PRO A 140 -15.58 -1.53 -7.93
C PRO A 140 -14.29 -1.53 -7.09
N TYR A 141 -13.55 -2.65 -7.10
CA TYR A 141 -12.22 -2.76 -6.48
C TYR A 141 -11.25 -1.67 -6.94
N SER A 142 -10.42 -1.18 -6.01
CA SER A 142 -9.30 -0.31 -6.30
C SER A 142 -8.06 -0.60 -5.45
N GLU A 143 -6.88 -0.37 -6.03
CA GLU A 143 -5.57 -0.50 -5.41
C GLU A 143 -4.57 0.53 -5.97
N ILE A 144 -3.69 1.01 -5.09
CA ILE A 144 -2.63 1.97 -5.37
C ILE A 144 -1.32 1.43 -4.80
N ASP A 145 -0.37 1.13 -5.67
CA ASP A 145 0.98 0.70 -5.27
C ASP A 145 1.88 1.92 -5.22
N ILE A 146 2.23 2.34 -4.00
CA ILE A 146 3.01 3.55 -3.76
C ILE A 146 4.50 3.23 -3.89
N LEU A 147 4.91 2.07 -3.38
CA LEU A 147 6.26 1.53 -3.49
C LEU A 147 6.18 0.04 -3.75
N GLU A 148 6.72 -0.41 -4.87
CA GLU A 148 6.65 -1.82 -5.26
C GLU A 148 7.92 -2.29 -5.99
N GLY A 149 8.39 -3.48 -5.58
CA GLY A 149 9.44 -4.20 -6.27
C GLY A 149 8.90 -5.22 -7.27
N ASN A 150 9.74 -5.76 -8.16
CA ASN A 150 9.33 -6.74 -9.17
C ASN A 150 10.10 -8.07 -9.10
N GLY A 151 10.81 -8.34 -8.00
CA GLY A 151 11.53 -9.60 -7.81
C GLY A 151 12.87 -9.72 -8.54
N THR A 152 13.30 -8.72 -9.31
CA THR A 152 14.61 -8.74 -9.99
C THR A 152 15.64 -7.84 -9.29
N PRO A 153 16.91 -8.27 -9.21
CA PRO A 153 18.00 -7.44 -8.71
C PRO A 153 18.38 -6.28 -9.65
N THR A 154 17.82 -6.24 -10.86
CA THR A 154 18.11 -5.18 -11.84
C THR A 154 17.14 -4.01 -11.76
N GLN A 155 16.14 -4.05 -10.88
CA GLN A 155 15.24 -2.92 -10.67
C GLN A 155 16.03 -1.76 -10.06
N ASN A 156 16.01 -0.61 -10.73
CA ASN A 156 16.76 0.58 -10.33
C ASN A 156 15.85 1.79 -10.04
N ALA A 157 14.54 1.62 -10.16
CA ALA A 157 13.52 2.62 -9.87
C ALA A 157 12.26 1.95 -9.32
N ASN A 158 11.53 2.71 -8.49
CA ASN A 158 10.22 2.31 -8.00
C ASN A 158 9.19 2.25 -9.13
N THR A 159 8.31 1.26 -9.09
CA THR A 159 7.11 1.22 -9.95
C THR A 159 5.92 1.69 -9.13
N VAL A 160 5.22 2.71 -9.62
CA VAL A 160 3.96 3.19 -9.04
C VAL A 160 2.85 2.77 -9.97
N SER A 161 1.87 2.05 -9.45
CA SER A 161 0.77 1.48 -10.23
C SER A 161 -0.60 1.78 -9.63
N LEU A 162 -1.62 1.73 -10.48
CA LEU A 162 -3.03 1.70 -10.09
C LEU A 162 -3.68 0.45 -10.68
N HIS A 163 -4.57 -0.14 -9.89
CA HIS A 163 -5.35 -1.32 -10.26
C HIS A 163 -6.81 -1.03 -9.96
N THR A 164 -7.69 -1.15 -10.95
CA THR A 164 -9.12 -0.86 -10.80
C THR A 164 -9.98 -1.93 -11.44
N CYS A 165 -11.23 -2.02 -11.00
CA CYS A 165 -12.30 -2.75 -11.70
C CYS A 165 -13.03 -1.81 -12.67
N GLY A 166 -12.76 -1.96 -13.98
CA GLY A 166 -13.40 -1.15 -15.02
C GLY A 166 -12.49 -0.07 -15.61
N SER A 167 -13.07 0.82 -16.43
CA SER A 167 -12.29 1.73 -17.27
C SER A 167 -11.51 2.77 -16.47
N CYS A 168 -10.18 2.65 -16.51
CA CYS A 168 -9.24 3.59 -15.92
C CYS A 168 -8.16 3.92 -16.94
N SER A 169 -7.84 5.20 -17.12
CA SER A 169 -6.79 5.62 -18.04
C SER A 169 -5.87 6.64 -17.40
N PHE A 170 -4.58 6.41 -17.54
CA PHE A 170 -3.56 7.39 -17.17
C PHE A 170 -3.23 8.30 -18.34
N PRO A 171 -3.50 9.61 -18.23
CA PRO A 171 -3.25 10.54 -19.33
C PRO A 171 -1.76 10.84 -19.54
N SER A 172 -0.91 10.65 -18.51
CA SER A 172 0.54 10.88 -18.57
C SER A 172 1.24 10.13 -17.45
N LEU A 173 1.96 9.06 -17.78
CA LEU A 173 2.80 8.34 -16.83
C LEU A 173 4.23 8.85 -16.90
N GLU A 174 4.76 9.23 -15.74
CA GLU A 174 6.19 9.43 -15.53
C GLU A 174 6.68 8.29 -14.63
N GLY A 175 7.66 7.51 -15.09
CA GLY A 175 8.17 6.36 -14.35
C GLY A 175 8.23 5.07 -15.17
N PRO A 176 8.55 3.94 -14.53
CA PRO A 176 8.74 2.66 -15.22
C PRO A 176 7.44 1.89 -15.50
N ASP A 177 6.30 2.22 -14.87
CA ASP A 177 5.00 1.67 -15.31
C ASP A 177 4.57 2.35 -16.61
N LEU A 178 4.37 1.54 -17.65
CA LEU A 178 3.97 2.00 -18.98
C LEU A 178 2.50 1.69 -19.29
N ARG A 179 1.76 1.07 -18.36
CA ARG A 179 0.36 0.68 -18.56
C ARG A 179 -0.54 1.91 -18.56
N GLN A 180 -1.03 2.28 -19.74
CA GLN A 180 -2.00 3.37 -19.87
C GLN A 180 -3.41 2.99 -19.41
N ASP A 181 -3.67 1.70 -19.25
CA ASP A 181 -4.92 1.13 -18.76
C ASP A 181 -4.66 0.48 -17.39
N CYS A 182 -5.39 0.96 -16.37
CA CYS A 182 -5.32 0.49 -14.99
C CYS A 182 -6.41 -0.57 -14.68
N ASP A 183 -7.25 -0.91 -15.66
CA ASP A 183 -8.20 -2.00 -15.52
C ASP A 183 -7.47 -3.34 -15.38
N LEU A 184 -7.82 -4.11 -14.34
CA LEU A 184 -7.33 -5.47 -14.17
C LEU A 184 -7.85 -6.43 -15.23
N HIS A 185 -8.90 -6.05 -15.97
CA HIS A 185 -9.61 -6.88 -16.95
C HIS A 185 -10.03 -8.26 -16.40
N ALA A 186 -10.20 -8.35 -15.08
CA ALA A 186 -10.46 -9.59 -14.35
C ALA A 186 -11.96 -9.90 -14.18
N GLY A 187 -12.79 -9.43 -15.12
CA GLY A 187 -14.24 -9.57 -15.06
C GLY A 187 -14.92 -8.68 -14.01
N ALA A 188 -16.21 -8.92 -13.77
CA ALA A 188 -17.05 -8.04 -12.95
C ALA A 188 -16.65 -7.92 -11.47
N ASN A 189 -15.86 -8.87 -10.95
CA ASN A 189 -15.49 -8.94 -9.53
C ASN A 189 -13.98 -8.70 -9.29
N CYS A 190 -13.20 -8.42 -10.34
CA CYS A 190 -11.73 -8.32 -10.25
C CYS A 190 -10.97 -9.55 -9.72
N ASP A 191 -11.65 -10.68 -9.50
CA ASP A 191 -11.04 -11.95 -9.08
C ASP A 191 -10.35 -12.64 -10.27
N GLY A 192 -9.10 -12.26 -10.58
CA GLY A 192 -8.31 -13.05 -11.55
C GLY A 192 -7.23 -12.34 -12.36
N GLY A 193 -6.85 -11.11 -12.04
CA GLY A 193 -5.68 -10.49 -12.67
C GLY A 193 -4.41 -10.98 -11.99
N ASN A 194 -3.51 -11.65 -12.72
CA ASN A 194 -2.12 -11.67 -12.30
C ASN A 194 -1.68 -10.20 -12.24
N ASN A 195 -1.42 -9.68 -11.05
CA ASN A 195 -0.66 -8.44 -10.91
C ASN A 195 0.68 -8.70 -11.64
N PRO A 196 1.04 -7.94 -12.70
CA PRO A 196 2.24 -8.21 -13.50
C PRO A 196 3.52 -8.30 -12.68
#